data_AF-F0GHU2-F1
#
_entry.id   AF-F0GHU2-F1
#
_cell.length_a   1.000
_cell.length_b   1.000
_cell.length_c   1.000
_cell.angle_alpha   90.00
_cell.angle_beta   90.00
_cell.angle_gamma   90.00
#
_symmetry.space_group_name_H-M   'P 1'
#
loop_
_entity.id
_entity.type
_entity.pdbx_description
1 polymer ?
#
loop_
_entity_poly.entity_id
_entity_poly.type
_entity_poly.pdbx_seq_one_letter_code
_entity_poly.pdbx_strand_id
1 'polypeptide(L)'
;MRLFPASLRLTVGEVVRATEADFALVGCFAADAGSRGCVIEPQCRLKGVLAAARDAFFAELDRHTLGELAAPASSLVSLLGIRPIAVVRAEPAEAGSAEPPSKAD
;
A
#
# COMPACT_ATOMS: atom_id res chain seq x y z
N MET A 1 10.95 -3.77 10.54
CA MET A 1 9.68 -4.21 9.93
C MET A 1 9.96 -4.52 8.46
N ARG A 2 9.61 -5.73 7.97
CA ARG A 2 9.72 -6.09 6.54
C ARG A 2 8.32 -6.35 6.01
N LEU A 3 7.98 -5.79 4.85
CA LEU A 3 6.73 -6.10 4.16
C LEU A 3 6.83 -7.46 3.47
N PHE A 4 5.70 -8.15 3.32
CA PHE A 4 5.63 -9.35 2.49
C PHE A 4 5.90 -8.97 1.03
N PRO A 5 6.70 -9.75 0.26
CA PRO A 5 7.10 -9.34 -1.09
C PRO A 5 5.92 -9.05 -2.04
N ALA A 6 4.81 -9.77 -1.92
CA ALA A 6 3.65 -9.52 -2.78
C ALA A 6 2.93 -8.20 -2.46
N SER A 7 3.10 -7.64 -1.26
CA SER A 7 2.48 -6.37 -0.87
C SER A 7 2.95 -5.22 -1.75
N LEU A 8 4.15 -5.29 -2.32
CA LEU A 8 4.66 -4.25 -3.22
C LEU A 8 3.85 -4.10 -4.52
N ARG A 9 3.04 -5.11 -4.88
CA ARG A 9 2.13 -5.06 -6.05
C ARG A 9 0.75 -4.51 -5.72
N LEU A 10 0.43 -4.32 -4.45
CA LEU A 10 -0.83 -3.71 -4.06
C LEU A 10 -0.83 -2.24 -4.46
N THR A 11 -1.93 -1.79 -5.03
CA THR A 11 -2.22 -0.38 -5.24
C THR A 11 -2.51 0.31 -3.91
N VAL A 12 -2.32 1.62 -3.86
CA VAL A 12 -2.69 2.40 -2.68
C VAL A 12 -4.20 2.29 -2.44
N GLY A 13 -5.00 2.31 -3.50
CA GLY A 13 -6.46 2.21 -3.38
C GLY A 13 -6.94 0.86 -2.82
N GLU A 14 -6.28 -0.25 -3.15
CA GLU A 14 -6.55 -1.56 -2.53
C GLU A 14 -6.30 -1.54 -1.02
N VAL A 15 -5.18 -0.96 -0.59
CA VAL A 15 -4.85 -0.86 0.84
C VAL A 15 -5.88 0.00 1.56
N VAL A 16 -6.15 1.18 1.01
CA VAL A 16 -7.08 2.17 1.55
C VAL A 16 -8.49 1.58 1.70
N ARG A 17 -9.00 0.83 0.71
CA ARG A 17 -10.28 0.11 0.78
C ARG A 17 -10.30 -1.07 1.74
N ALA A 18 -9.16 -1.70 2.00
CA ALA A 18 -9.07 -2.79 2.97
C ALA A 18 -9.02 -2.30 4.43
N THR A 19 -8.55 -1.06 4.65
CA THR A 19 -8.35 -0.50 6.00
C THR A 19 -9.52 0.34 6.50
N GLU A 20 -10.35 0.87 5.61
CA GLU A 20 -11.48 1.75 5.94
C GLU A 20 -12.82 1.05 5.65
N ALA A 21 -13.79 1.18 6.56
CA ALA A 21 -14.98 0.34 6.58
C ALA A 21 -16.00 0.63 5.46
N ASP A 22 -16.19 1.88 5.03
CA ASP A 22 -17.23 2.24 4.06
C ASP A 22 -16.94 3.45 3.16
N PHE A 23 -15.91 4.25 3.45
CA PHE A 23 -15.69 5.58 2.83
C PHE A 23 -16.99 6.38 2.67
N ALA A 24 -17.84 6.33 3.68
CA ALA A 24 -19.05 7.12 3.75
C ALA A 24 -18.68 8.58 4.04
N LEU A 25 -18.27 9.32 3.00
CA LEU A 25 -17.95 10.76 3.09
C LEU A 25 -19.10 11.58 3.70
N VAL A 26 -20.33 11.10 3.51
CA VAL A 26 -21.55 11.69 4.03
C VAL A 26 -22.43 10.58 4.60
N GLY A 27 -23.23 10.91 5.62
CA GLY A 27 -24.11 9.93 6.26
C GLY A 27 -25.13 9.27 5.32
N CYS A 28 -25.46 9.88 4.18
CA CYS A 28 -26.32 9.26 3.16
C CYS A 28 -25.61 8.24 2.24
N PHE A 29 -24.30 8.01 2.43
CA PHE A 29 -23.59 6.89 1.82
C PHE A 29 -23.59 5.65 2.73
N ALA A 30 -23.73 5.85 4.04
CA ALA A 30 -23.74 4.76 5.00
C ALA A 30 -25.01 3.92 4.82
N ALA A 31 -24.85 2.60 4.89
CA ALA A 31 -25.96 1.65 4.80
C ALA A 31 -26.64 1.41 6.16
N ASP A 32 -26.16 2.05 7.22
CA ASP A 32 -26.66 1.83 8.57
C ASP A 32 -27.98 2.58 8.82
N ALA A 33 -29.01 1.81 9.19
CA ALA A 33 -30.37 2.30 9.43
C ALA A 33 -30.51 3.15 10.72
N GLY A 34 -29.41 3.57 11.34
CA GLY A 34 -29.38 4.28 12.63
C GLY A 34 -29.60 5.79 12.53
N SER A 35 -29.45 6.37 11.33
CA SER A 35 -29.64 7.80 11.11
C SER A 35 -31.02 8.09 10.50
N ARG A 36 -31.67 9.18 10.94
CA ARG A 36 -32.83 9.72 10.21
C ARG A 36 -32.35 10.09 8.82
N GLY A 37 -32.79 9.33 7.82
CA GLY A 37 -32.41 9.51 6.43
C GLY A 37 -32.57 10.97 5.97
N CYS A 38 -31.69 11.40 5.07
CA CYS A 38 -31.73 12.76 4.56
C CYS A 38 -33.00 12.95 3.73
N VAL A 39 -33.92 13.83 4.17
CA VAL A 39 -35.25 14.01 3.54
C VAL A 39 -35.16 14.37 2.05
N ILE A 40 -34.09 15.07 1.65
CA ILE A 40 -33.87 15.48 0.27
C ILE A 40 -33.09 14.46 -0.57
N GLU A 41 -32.66 13.34 0.03
CA GLU A 41 -31.80 12.35 -0.64
C GLU A 41 -32.31 11.89 -2.02
N PRO A 42 -33.61 11.62 -2.23
CA PRO A 42 -34.13 11.18 -3.53
C PRO A 42 -33.89 12.19 -4.68
N GLN A 43 -33.64 13.46 -4.34
CA GLN A 43 -33.40 14.54 -5.31
C GLN A 43 -32.06 15.27 -5.09
N CYS A 44 -31.22 14.77 -4.19
CA CYS A 44 -29.97 15.43 -3.81
C CYS A 44 -28.90 15.25 -4.89
N ARG A 45 -28.76 16.24 -5.78
CA ARG A 45 -27.72 16.25 -6.81
C ARG A 45 -26.30 16.21 -6.24
N LEU A 46 -26.09 16.77 -5.04
CA LEU A 46 -24.80 16.76 -4.34
C LEU A 46 -24.35 15.34 -3.99
N LYS A 47 -25.28 14.42 -3.68
CA LYS A 47 -24.97 13.00 -3.43
C LYS A 47 -24.21 12.39 -4.60
N GLY A 48 -24.67 12.64 -5.83
CA GLY A 48 -24.02 12.17 -7.05
C GLY A 48 -22.65 12.82 -7.29
N VAL A 49 -22.52 14.13 -7.03
CA VAL A 49 -21.24 14.84 -7.16
C VAL A 49 -20.19 14.26 -6.19
N LEU A 50 -20.58 14.02 -4.93
CA LEU A 50 -19.69 13.45 -3.93
C LEU A 50 -19.32 11.99 -4.24
N ALA A 51 -20.24 11.21 -4.80
CA ALA A 51 -19.96 9.85 -5.22
C ALA A 51 -18.93 9.84 -6.36
N ALA A 52 -19.12 10.68 -7.38
CA ALA A 52 -18.18 10.82 -8.47
C ALA A 52 -16.79 11.30 -8.00
N ALA A 53 -16.74 12.23 -7.05
CA ALA A 53 -15.48 12.71 -6.48
C ALA A 53 -14.74 11.61 -5.71
N ARG A 54 -15.46 10.81 -4.90
CA ARG A 54 -14.90 9.65 -4.20
C ARG A 54 -14.35 8.61 -5.18
N ASP A 55 -15.12 8.31 -6.23
CA ASP A 55 -14.71 7.30 -7.21
C ASP A 55 -13.49 7.78 -8.01
N ALA A 56 -13.40 9.08 -8.33
CA ALA A 56 -12.21 9.69 -8.94
C ALA A 56 -10.98 9.65 -8.03
N PHE A 57 -11.15 9.89 -6.73
CA PHE A 57 -10.09 9.75 -5.73
C PHE A 57 -9.52 8.33 -5.73
N PHE A 58 -10.39 7.33 -5.69
CA PHE A 58 -9.97 5.93 -5.76
C PHE A 58 -9.32 5.56 -7.08
N ALA A 59 -9.89 6.01 -8.19
CA ALA A 59 -9.33 5.76 -9.51
C ALA A 59 -7.90 6.31 -9.63
N GLU A 60 -7.60 7.43 -8.97
CA GLU A 60 -6.23 7.93 -8.90
C GLU A 60 -5.34 7.04 -8.02
N LEU A 61 -5.79 6.66 -6.82
CA LEU A 61 -5.02 5.80 -5.92
C LEU A 61 -4.74 4.40 -6.49
N ASP A 62 -5.61 3.91 -7.37
CA ASP A 62 -5.47 2.62 -8.06
C ASP A 62 -4.35 2.63 -9.11
N ARG A 63 -3.84 3.81 -9.48
CA ARG A 63 -2.75 3.96 -10.45
C ARG A 63 -1.37 3.77 -9.84
N HIS A 64 -1.25 3.86 -8.52
CA HIS A 64 0.03 3.88 -7.81
C HIS A 64 0.17 2.63 -6.95
N THR A 65 1.32 1.94 -7.05
CA THR A 65 1.61 0.77 -6.22
C THR A 65 2.46 1.11 -5.00
N LEU A 66 2.39 0.29 -3.95
CA LEU A 66 3.27 0.43 -2.79
C LEU A 66 4.75 0.33 -3.18
N GLY A 67 5.10 -0.52 -4.15
CA GLY A 67 6.46 -0.66 -4.64
C GLY A 67 7.00 0.60 -5.30
N GLU A 68 6.17 1.27 -6.08
CA GLU A 68 6.50 2.54 -6.73
C GLU A 68 6.73 3.65 -5.70
N LEU A 69 5.80 3.83 -4.75
CA LEU A 69 5.89 4.93 -3.78
C LEU A 69 6.97 4.73 -2.71
N ALA A 70 7.38 3.48 -2.47
CA ALA A 70 8.45 3.17 -1.52
C ALA A 70 9.86 3.46 -2.05
N ALA A 71 10.01 3.81 -3.34
CA ALA A 71 11.31 4.01 -3.98
C ALA A 71 11.38 5.29 -4.84
N PRO A 72 12.51 6.01 -4.87
CA PRO A 72 13.66 5.89 -4.00
C PRO A 72 13.38 6.53 -2.62
N ALA A 73 13.71 5.82 -1.54
CA ALA A 73 13.39 6.25 -0.19
C ALA A 73 14.27 7.39 0.36
N SER A 74 15.34 7.80 -0.34
CA SER A 74 16.44 8.56 0.26
C SER A 74 16.05 9.93 0.83
N SER A 75 15.35 10.77 0.07
CA SER A 75 14.91 12.09 0.56
C SER A 75 13.81 11.99 1.61
N LEU A 76 12.88 11.05 1.42
CA LEU A 76 11.75 10.84 2.33
C LEU A 76 12.22 10.33 3.70
N VAL A 77 13.19 9.42 3.72
CA VAL A 77 13.83 8.90 4.95
C VAL A 77 14.46 10.03 5.76
N SER A 78 15.13 10.97 5.11
CA SER A 78 15.70 12.15 5.78
C SER A 78 14.62 13.05 6.40
N LEU A 79 13.54 13.34 5.66
CA LEU A 79 12.44 14.19 6.14
C LEU A 79 11.69 13.55 7.32
N LEU A 80 11.53 12.23 7.31
CA LEU A 80 10.88 11.48 8.38
C LEU A 80 11.78 11.27 9.60
N GLY A 81 13.04 11.73 9.58
CA GLY A 81 14.00 11.51 10.67
C GLY A 81 14.36 10.04 10.88
N ILE A 82 14.09 9.18 9.90
CA ILE A 82 14.41 7.76 9.96
C ILE A 82 15.90 7.64 9.67
N ARG A 83 16.67 7.11 10.63
CA ARG A 83 18.08 6.79 10.38
C ARG A 83 18.12 5.50 9.55
N PRO A 84 18.65 5.52 8.31
CA PRO A 84 18.75 4.29 7.54
C PRO A 84 19.69 3.33 8.27
N ILE A 85 19.16 2.17 8.64
CA ILE A 85 19.99 1.07 9.14
C ILE A 85 20.63 0.44 7.90
N ALA A 86 21.95 0.56 7.77
CA ALA A 86 22.69 -0.12 6.72
C ALA A 86 22.56 -1.64 6.95
N VAL A 87 21.73 -2.30 6.14
CA VAL A 87 21.64 -3.75 6.15
C VAL A 87 22.87 -4.27 5.38
N VAL A 88 23.92 -4.64 6.11
CA VAL A 88 25.03 -5.40 5.54
C VAL A 88 24.46 -6.75 5.10
N ARG A 89 24.36 -6.97 3.79
CA ARG A 89 24.05 -8.31 3.27
C ARG A 89 25.28 -9.17 3.54
N ALA A 90 25.13 -10.23 4.33
CA ALA A 90 26.15 -11.27 4.36
C ALA A 90 26.23 -11.86 2.94
N GLU A 91 27.40 -11.77 2.31
CA GLU A 91 27.64 -12.48 1.07
C GLU A 91 27.57 -13.99 1.34
N PRO A 92 27.05 -14.80 0.40
CA PRO A 92 27.12 -16.24 0.53
C PRO A 92 28.59 -16.63 0.60
N ALA A 93 28.97 -17.36 1.66
CA ALA A 93 30.30 -17.94 1.76
C ALA A 93 30.58 -18.77 0.50
N GLU A 94 31.60 -18.40 -0.26
CA GLU A 94 32.04 -19.18 -1.42
C GLU A 94 32.26 -20.63 -1.00
N ALA A 95 31.58 -21.55 -1.68
CA ALA A 95 31.80 -22.98 -1.55
C ALA A 95 33.17 -23.30 -2.18
N GLY A 96 34.22 -23.26 -1.35
CA GLY A 96 35.54 -23.77 -1.69
C GLY A 96 35.43 -25.22 -2.15
N SER A 97 35.72 -25.45 -3.42
CA SER A 97 35.82 -26.78 -4.01
C SER A 97 37.11 -27.43 -3.49
N ALA A 98 36.98 -28.40 -2.59
CA ALA A 98 38.09 -29.25 -2.19
C ALA A 98 38.25 -30.37 -3.22
N GLU A 99 39.31 -30.27 -4.02
CA GLU A 99 39.82 -31.34 -4.90
C GLU A 99 40.25 -32.55 -4.03
N PRO A 100 39.82 -33.80 -4.32
CA PRO A 100 40.24 -34.96 -3.56
C PRO A 100 41.70 -35.32 -3.86
N PRO A 101 42.49 -35.82 -2.88
CA PRO A 101 43.87 -36.24 -3.13
C PRO A 101 43.91 -37.47 -4.07
N SER A 102 44.65 -37.29 -5.16
CA SER A 102 45.08 -38.33 -6.09
C SER A 102 45.83 -39.45 -5.36
N LYS A 103 45.44 -40.70 -5.59
CA LYS A 103 46.23 -41.89 -5.21
C LYS A 103 47.51 -41.95 -6.05
N ALA A 104 48.64 -42.24 -5.41
CA ALA A 104 49.80 -42.89 -6.04
C ALA A 104 50.66 -43.57 -4.95
N ASP A 105 50.77 -44.90 -5.11
CA ASP A 105 51.75 -45.89 -4.61
C ASP A 105 52.10 -46.01 -3.11
#